data_AF-A0A7J5ZSW7-F1
#
_entry.id   AF-A0A7J5ZSW7-F1
#
_cell.length_a   1.000
_cell.length_b   1.000
_cell.length_c   1.000
_cell.angle_alpha   90.00
_cell.angle_beta   90.00
_cell.angle_gamma   90.00
#
_symmetry.space_group_name_H-M   'P 1'
#
loop_
_entity.id
_entity.type
_entity.pdbx_description
1 polymer ?
#
loop_
_entity_poly.entity_id
_entity_poly.type
_entity_poly.pdbx_seq_one_letter_code
_entity_poly.pdbx_strand_id
1 'polypeptide(L)'
;GGEVANGRGRNTREESGKERTRVLTQRLCYCDISDDGCAALTSALRSNPSHLRDLDLSGNKFTDSEVKHLSAVLENPHCKLETLRLCYCDISDEGCAALTSALRSNPSHLRELDLSENKLRDSGAKRLSAVLENPLCKLETLRLCYCDISDEGCAALTSALRSNPSHMSELDLSWNNLRDSGAKCLSDVLENPHCKLETLRLCDCDISDEGCAALTSALRSNPSHLRELDLSGNELRDSGVKCLSAVLENPHCKLETLRLCDCDISDEGCAALTSALRSNPSHLRELDLSENKLRDSGVKCLSAVLENPHCKLETLRLCDCDISDEGCAALTSALRSNPSHLRELDLTGNYLRDSLKNQLFSLKLQNLRL
;
A
#
# COMPACT_ATOMS: atom_id res chain seq x y z
N GLY A 1 -12.81 -24.27 39.18
CA GLY A 1 -13.57 -23.65 38.09
C GLY A 1 -12.63 -22.69 37.40
N GLY A 2 -12.28 -22.84 36.12
CA GLY A 2 -12.99 -23.54 35.05
C GLY A 2 -13.70 -22.51 34.18
N GLU A 3 -12.92 -21.75 33.41
CA GLU A 3 -13.42 -21.01 32.25
C GLU A 3 -12.57 -21.39 31.04
N VAL A 4 -13.18 -22.23 30.19
CA VAL A 4 -12.68 -22.65 28.89
C VAL A 4 -13.16 -21.62 27.89
N ALA A 5 -12.24 -20.77 27.38
CA ALA A 5 -12.55 -19.86 26.29
C ALA A 5 -12.60 -20.66 24.98
N ASN A 6 -13.82 -20.77 24.44
CA ASN A 6 -14.17 -21.57 23.27
C ASN A 6 -13.77 -20.83 21.98
N GLY A 7 -12.59 -21.14 21.43
CA GLY A 7 -12.16 -20.65 20.11
C GLY A 7 -12.99 -21.29 18.99
N ARG A 8 -13.98 -20.57 18.45
CA ARG A 8 -14.75 -21.03 17.30
C ARG A 8 -13.98 -20.79 16.00
N GLY A 9 -13.28 -21.82 15.52
CA GLY A 9 -12.88 -21.91 14.11
C GLY A 9 -14.12 -21.92 13.21
N ARG A 10 -14.30 -20.87 12.41
CA ARG A 10 -15.37 -20.82 11.41
C ARG A 10 -14.99 -21.68 10.20
N ASN A 11 -15.39 -22.94 10.21
CA ASN A 11 -15.52 -23.75 9.00
C ASN A 11 -16.85 -23.42 8.32
N THR A 12 -16.85 -22.69 7.21
CA THR A 12 -18.05 -22.50 6.39
C THR A 12 -18.27 -23.70 5.46
N ARG A 13 -19.45 -24.32 5.50
CA ARG A 13 -19.88 -25.46 4.65
C ARG A 13 -21.24 -25.17 3.99
N GLU A 14 -21.48 -25.89 2.87
CA GLU A 14 -22.67 -26.02 1.98
C GLU A 14 -22.70 -25.06 0.76
N GLU A 15 -23.01 -25.45 -0.50
CA GLU A 15 -23.51 -26.71 -1.08
C GLU A 15 -23.26 -26.76 -2.63
N SER A 16 -23.13 -27.97 -3.18
CA SER A 16 -23.26 -28.41 -4.60
C SER A 16 -22.19 -28.05 -5.68
N GLY A 17 -21.54 -29.10 -6.20
CA GLY A 17 -21.46 -29.33 -7.65
C GLY A 17 -20.47 -28.53 -8.51
N LYS A 18 -19.20 -28.38 -8.10
CA LYS A 18 -18.03 -28.21 -8.99
C LYS A 18 -16.77 -28.47 -8.16
N GLU A 19 -15.83 -29.24 -8.69
CA GLU A 19 -14.54 -29.53 -8.07
C GLU A 19 -13.69 -28.25 -8.00
N ARG A 20 -14.08 -27.34 -7.10
CA ARG A 20 -13.26 -26.20 -6.68
C ARG A 20 -12.23 -26.77 -5.74
N THR A 21 -10.96 -26.71 -6.13
CA THR A 21 -9.82 -26.81 -5.20
C THR A 21 -10.13 -25.86 -4.05
N ARG A 22 -10.53 -26.40 -2.89
CA ARG A 22 -10.80 -25.59 -1.71
C ARG A 22 -9.47 -24.94 -1.33
N VAL A 23 -9.33 -23.65 -1.63
CA VAL A 23 -8.26 -22.82 -1.07
C VAL A 23 -8.46 -22.91 0.44
N LEU A 24 -7.58 -23.64 1.12
CA LEU A 24 -7.61 -23.68 2.57
C LEU A 24 -6.89 -22.41 3.03
N THR A 25 -7.68 -21.47 3.54
CA THR A 25 -7.20 -20.25 4.17
C THR A 25 -7.22 -20.48 5.67
N GLN A 26 -6.08 -20.27 6.33
CA GLN A 26 -5.96 -20.33 7.77
C GLN A 26 -5.48 -18.98 8.29
N ARG A 27 -6.38 -18.29 8.99
CA ARG A 27 -6.07 -17.03 9.68
C ARG A 27 -6.09 -17.28 11.17
N LEU A 28 -4.94 -17.12 11.80
CA LEU A 28 -4.78 -17.21 13.25
C LEU A 28 -4.15 -15.92 13.78
N CYS A 29 -4.57 -14.76 13.26
CA CYS A 29 -4.02 -13.47 13.62
C CYS A 29 -4.37 -13.12 15.08
N TYR A 30 -3.42 -12.56 15.83
CA TYR A 30 -3.61 -12.12 17.22
C TYR A 30 -4.30 -13.16 18.11
N CYS A 31 -3.93 -14.44 17.94
CA CYS A 31 -4.54 -15.55 18.66
C CYS A 31 -3.78 -15.93 19.94
N ASP A 32 -2.71 -15.21 20.29
CA ASP A 32 -1.81 -15.49 21.42
C ASP A 32 -1.36 -16.96 21.42
N ILE A 33 -0.96 -17.45 20.24
CA ILE A 33 -0.53 -18.82 20.06
C ILE A 33 0.77 -19.01 20.86
N SER A 34 0.74 -19.90 21.85
CA SER A 34 1.94 -20.29 22.58
C SER A 34 2.93 -21.04 21.69
N ASP A 35 4.19 -21.13 22.11
CA ASP A 35 5.24 -21.88 21.39
C ASP A 35 4.80 -23.32 21.05
N ASP A 36 4.15 -24.01 22.00
CA ASP A 36 3.56 -25.34 21.80
C ASP A 36 2.47 -25.36 20.71
N GLY A 37 1.65 -24.30 20.64
CA GLY A 37 0.62 -24.13 19.61
C GLY A 37 1.23 -23.90 18.24
N CYS A 38 2.31 -23.12 18.16
CA CYS A 38 3.07 -22.89 16.92
C CYS A 38 3.76 -24.17 16.44
N ALA A 39 4.33 -24.95 17.35
CA ALA A 39 4.91 -26.26 17.05
C ALA A 39 3.86 -27.26 16.53
N ALA A 40 2.69 -27.31 17.18
CA ALA A 40 1.57 -28.15 16.75
C ALA A 40 1.04 -27.74 15.37
N LEU A 41 0.90 -26.43 15.13
CA LEU A 41 0.52 -25.88 13.83
C LEU A 41 1.53 -26.31 12.76
N THR A 42 2.81 -26.10 13.03
CA THR A 42 3.86 -26.44 12.07
C THR A 42 3.92 -27.94 11.77
N SER A 43 3.71 -28.78 12.79
CA SER A 43 3.59 -30.23 12.63
C SER A 43 2.39 -30.61 11.75
N ALA A 44 1.25 -29.95 11.94
CA ALA A 44 0.06 -30.16 11.11
C ALA A 44 0.31 -29.72 9.65
N LEU A 45 0.96 -28.57 9.43
CA LEU A 45 1.32 -28.07 8.10
C LEU A 45 2.31 -29.01 7.40
N ARG A 46 3.31 -29.51 8.13
CA ARG A 46 4.27 -30.49 7.60
C ARG A 46 3.60 -31.80 7.18
N SER A 47 2.55 -32.20 7.87
CA SER A 47 1.81 -33.44 7.58
C SER A 47 0.95 -33.31 6.32
N ASN A 48 0.52 -32.10 5.93
CA ASN A 48 -0.33 -31.85 4.76
C ASN A 48 0.08 -30.57 3.99
N PRO A 49 1.31 -30.50 3.43
CA PRO A 49 1.89 -29.27 2.89
C PRO A 49 1.21 -28.78 1.59
N SER A 50 0.46 -29.64 0.91
CA SER A 50 -0.15 -29.35 -0.39
C SER A 50 -1.52 -28.67 -0.32
N HIS A 51 -2.15 -28.62 0.85
CA HIS A 51 -3.53 -28.16 1.00
C HIS A 51 -3.66 -26.68 1.34
N LEU A 52 -2.69 -26.11 2.06
CA LEU A 52 -2.75 -24.73 2.50
C LEU A 52 -2.27 -23.77 1.40
N ARG A 53 -3.03 -22.70 1.18
CA ARG A 53 -2.75 -21.66 0.18
C ARG A 53 -2.54 -20.30 0.81
N ASP A 54 -3.26 -19.98 1.88
CA ASP A 54 -3.18 -18.69 2.57
C ASP A 54 -2.99 -18.94 4.06
N LEU A 55 -1.88 -18.43 4.60
CA LEU A 55 -1.52 -18.52 6.01
C LEU A 55 -1.27 -17.12 6.54
N ASP A 56 -2.07 -16.73 7.53
CA ASP A 56 -1.88 -15.49 8.26
C ASP A 56 -1.68 -15.79 9.73
N LEU A 57 -0.47 -15.49 10.21
CA LEU A 57 -0.04 -15.65 11.59
C LEU A 57 0.33 -14.30 12.22
N SER A 58 -0.09 -13.20 11.61
CA SER A 58 0.26 -11.86 12.05
C SER A 58 -0.18 -11.60 13.49
N GLY A 59 0.63 -10.89 14.26
CA GLY A 59 0.31 -10.50 15.62
C GLY A 59 0.44 -11.60 16.67
N ASN A 60 1.10 -12.71 16.35
CA ASN A 60 1.50 -13.71 17.33
C ASN A 60 2.99 -13.57 17.63
N LYS A 61 3.42 -13.95 18.85
CA LYS A 61 4.84 -14.06 19.16
C LYS A 61 5.41 -15.26 18.43
N PHE A 62 5.91 -15.03 17.22
CA PHE A 62 6.41 -16.06 16.32
C PHE A 62 7.92 -15.84 16.16
N THR A 63 8.67 -16.23 17.19
CA THR A 63 10.11 -15.95 17.28
C THR A 63 10.90 -16.71 16.21
N ASP A 64 12.21 -16.47 16.13
CA ASP A 64 13.07 -17.11 15.13
C ASP A 64 13.01 -18.65 15.17
N SER A 65 12.73 -19.28 16.32
CA SER A 65 12.54 -20.74 16.39
C SER A 65 11.30 -21.21 15.63
N GLU A 66 10.17 -20.52 15.79
CA GLU A 66 8.93 -20.86 15.11
C GLU A 66 9.04 -20.58 13.61
N VAL A 67 9.70 -19.47 13.24
CA VAL A 67 9.99 -19.16 11.83
C VAL A 67 10.85 -20.26 11.20
N LYS A 68 11.85 -20.80 11.90
CA LYS A 68 12.65 -21.93 11.39
C LYS A 68 11.79 -23.18 11.16
N HIS A 69 10.87 -23.47 12.08
CA HIS A 69 9.96 -24.60 11.90
C HIS A 69 9.07 -24.40 10.67
N LEU A 70 8.49 -23.20 10.50
CA LEU A 70 7.68 -22.84 9.34
C LEU A 70 8.50 -22.87 8.04
N SER A 71 9.74 -22.41 8.09
CA SER A 71 10.68 -22.44 6.96
C SER A 71 10.90 -23.86 6.45
N ALA A 72 11.01 -24.84 7.36
CA ALA A 72 11.11 -26.25 6.97
C ALA A 72 9.83 -26.79 6.28
N VAL A 73 8.66 -26.17 6.49
CA VAL A 73 7.44 -26.48 5.73
C VAL A 73 7.53 -25.89 4.32
N LEU A 74 7.98 -24.63 4.21
CA LEU A 74 8.14 -23.92 2.93
C LEU A 74 9.19 -24.57 2.01
N GLU A 75 10.25 -25.14 2.60
CA GLU A 75 11.26 -25.93 1.90
C GLU A 75 10.69 -27.19 1.24
N ASN A 76 9.57 -27.72 1.73
CA ASN A 76 8.96 -28.92 1.18
C ASN A 76 8.53 -28.65 -0.28
N PRO A 77 8.99 -29.43 -1.27
CA PRO A 77 8.62 -29.23 -2.68
C PRO A 77 7.12 -29.41 -2.96
N HIS A 78 6.41 -30.08 -2.05
CA HIS A 78 4.96 -30.24 -2.11
C HIS A 78 4.21 -29.10 -1.41
N CYS A 79 4.91 -28.15 -0.78
CA CYS A 79 4.32 -26.92 -0.27
C CYS A 79 3.67 -26.14 -1.40
N LYS A 80 2.47 -25.66 -1.13
CA LYS A 80 1.60 -24.99 -2.10
C LYS A 80 1.10 -23.63 -1.61
N LEU A 81 1.69 -23.12 -0.54
CA LEU A 81 1.38 -21.82 0.04
C LEU A 81 1.62 -20.68 -0.97
N GLU A 82 0.59 -19.87 -1.21
CA GLU A 82 0.62 -18.74 -2.14
C GLU A 82 0.71 -17.42 -1.37
N THR A 83 0.15 -17.36 -0.16
CA THR A 83 0.16 -16.18 0.70
C THR A 83 0.69 -16.52 2.08
N LEU A 84 1.68 -15.77 2.54
CA LEU A 84 2.22 -15.84 3.90
C LEU A 84 2.25 -14.44 4.52
N ARG A 85 1.53 -14.27 5.63
CA ARG A 85 1.58 -13.05 6.43
C ARG A 85 2.10 -13.34 7.83
N LEU A 86 3.17 -12.64 8.18
CA LEU A 86 3.86 -12.70 9.47
C LEU A 86 4.08 -11.28 10.01
N CYS A 87 3.08 -10.40 9.83
CA CYS A 87 3.18 -9.03 10.32
C CYS A 87 3.21 -9.00 11.86
N TYR A 88 4.06 -8.17 12.46
CA TYR A 88 4.19 -8.04 13.91
C TYR A 88 4.45 -9.40 14.62
N CYS A 89 5.50 -10.11 14.19
CA CYS A 89 5.85 -11.45 14.68
C CYS A 89 7.18 -11.52 15.48
N ASP A 90 7.86 -10.39 15.71
CA ASP A 90 9.18 -10.31 16.37
C ASP A 90 10.28 -11.13 15.63
N ILE A 91 10.20 -11.17 14.30
CA ILE A 91 11.19 -11.85 13.45
C ILE A 91 12.47 -11.02 13.41
N SER A 92 13.60 -11.66 13.76
CA SER A 92 14.93 -11.04 13.67
C SER A 92 15.63 -11.41 12.35
N ASP A 93 16.89 -10.98 12.17
CA ASP A 93 17.72 -11.41 11.04
C ASP A 93 17.84 -12.94 10.95
N GLU A 94 17.82 -13.66 12.09
CA GLU A 94 17.95 -15.11 12.11
C GLU A 94 16.71 -15.80 11.54
N GLY A 95 15.51 -15.41 11.96
CA GLY A 95 14.25 -15.90 11.40
C GLY A 95 14.12 -15.51 9.92
N CYS A 96 14.48 -14.28 9.56
CA CYS A 96 14.52 -13.84 8.17
C CYS A 96 15.47 -14.70 7.32
N ALA A 97 16.64 -15.06 7.84
CA ALA A 97 17.59 -15.94 7.16
C ALA A 97 17.03 -17.34 6.92
N ALA A 98 16.35 -17.93 7.91
CA ALA A 98 15.70 -19.23 7.75
C ALA A 98 14.59 -19.17 6.68
N LEU A 99 13.74 -18.14 6.75
CA LEU A 99 12.64 -17.96 5.81
C LEU A 99 13.12 -17.77 4.38
N THR A 100 14.08 -16.87 4.18
CA THR A 100 14.63 -16.59 2.84
C THR A 100 15.39 -17.79 2.27
N SER A 101 16.09 -18.57 3.10
CA SER A 101 16.68 -19.86 2.69
C SER A 101 15.62 -20.83 2.15
N ALA A 102 14.49 -20.93 2.86
CA ALA A 102 13.39 -21.79 2.44
C ALA A 102 12.76 -21.34 1.11
N LEU A 103 12.49 -20.04 0.97
CA LEU A 103 11.94 -19.47 -0.25
C LEU A 103 12.89 -19.62 -1.44
N ARG A 104 14.21 -19.54 -1.24
CA ARG A 104 15.18 -19.83 -2.31
C ARG A 104 15.17 -21.29 -2.73
N SER A 105 14.94 -22.21 -1.81
CA SER A 105 14.86 -23.65 -2.08
C SER A 105 13.58 -24.04 -2.82
N ASN A 106 12.47 -23.32 -2.58
CA ASN A 106 11.20 -23.54 -3.24
C ASN A 106 10.56 -22.21 -3.73
N PRO A 107 11.10 -21.56 -4.78
CA PRO A 107 10.78 -20.18 -5.13
C PRO A 107 9.46 -19.99 -5.91
N SER A 108 8.86 -21.08 -6.39
CA SER A 108 7.89 -21.01 -7.49
C SER A 108 6.43 -20.84 -7.09
N HIS A 109 6.12 -20.87 -5.80
CA HIS A 109 4.75 -20.99 -5.30
C HIS A 109 4.23 -19.72 -4.63
N LEU A 110 5.05 -19.04 -3.83
CA LEU A 110 4.63 -17.86 -3.07
C LEU A 110 4.37 -16.66 -3.99
N ARG A 111 3.24 -16.00 -3.78
CA ARG A 111 2.75 -14.81 -4.50
C ARG A 111 2.72 -13.59 -3.61
N GLU A 112 2.36 -13.75 -2.33
CA GLU A 112 2.31 -12.67 -1.36
C GLU A 112 3.12 -13.00 -0.13
N LEU A 113 3.98 -12.07 0.26
CA LEU A 113 4.76 -12.11 1.49
C LEU A 113 4.60 -10.78 2.22
N ASP A 114 4.07 -10.86 3.44
CA ASP A 114 3.97 -9.74 4.35
C ASP A 114 4.82 -10.00 5.60
N LEU A 115 5.88 -9.21 5.77
CA LEU A 115 6.78 -9.23 6.92
C LEU A 115 6.78 -7.89 7.65
N SER A 116 5.76 -7.06 7.45
CA SER A 116 5.66 -5.74 8.06
C SER A 116 5.76 -5.79 9.58
N GLU A 117 6.21 -4.71 10.21
CA GLU A 117 6.39 -4.58 11.66
C GLU A 117 7.33 -5.65 12.26
N ASN A 118 8.35 -6.08 11.51
CA ASN A 118 9.45 -6.91 12.01
C ASN A 118 10.80 -6.21 11.81
N LYS A 119 11.75 -6.37 12.73
CA LYS A 119 13.05 -5.68 12.71
C LYS A 119 14.05 -6.36 11.76
N LEU A 120 13.70 -6.41 10.48
CA LEU A 120 14.48 -7.07 9.43
C LEU A 120 15.78 -6.33 9.12
N ARG A 121 15.73 -4.99 9.14
CA ARG A 121 16.84 -4.10 8.75
C ARG A 121 17.34 -4.36 7.33
N ASP A 122 18.44 -3.71 6.95
CA ASP A 122 19.07 -3.88 5.64
C ASP A 122 19.55 -5.31 5.39
N SER A 123 19.93 -6.06 6.43
CA SER A 123 20.35 -7.45 6.27
C SER A 123 19.19 -8.34 5.83
N GLY A 124 18.01 -8.18 6.41
CA GLY A 124 16.79 -8.87 5.98
C GLY A 124 16.39 -8.47 4.55
N ALA A 125 16.44 -7.18 4.22
CA ALA A 125 16.17 -6.70 2.86
C ALA A 125 17.13 -7.32 1.82
N LYS A 126 18.43 -7.40 2.11
CA LYS A 126 19.44 -8.06 1.26
C LYS A 126 19.21 -9.57 1.12
N ARG A 127 18.66 -10.24 2.13
CA ARG A 127 18.31 -11.66 2.03
C ARG A 127 17.07 -11.87 1.16
N LEU A 128 16.08 -11.00 1.30
CA LEU A 128 14.89 -11.00 0.45
C LEU A 128 15.23 -10.66 -1.00
N SER A 129 16.18 -9.75 -1.25
CA SER A 129 16.63 -9.44 -2.61
C SER A 129 17.20 -10.68 -3.30
N ALA A 130 17.95 -11.53 -2.59
CA ALA A 130 18.45 -12.81 -3.13
C ALA A 130 17.33 -13.83 -3.44
N VAL A 131 16.14 -13.71 -2.84
CA VAL A 131 14.95 -14.48 -3.21
C VAL A 131 14.36 -13.91 -4.51
N LEU A 132 14.21 -12.58 -4.59
CA LEU A 132 13.63 -11.88 -5.74
C LEU A 132 14.47 -12.01 -7.02
N GLU A 133 15.80 -12.06 -6.89
CA GLU A 133 16.74 -12.31 -7.99
C GLU A 133 16.57 -13.68 -8.64
N ASN A 134 15.97 -14.65 -7.94
CA ASN A 134 15.74 -15.97 -8.48
C ASN A 134 14.73 -15.89 -9.65
N PRO A 135 15.08 -16.30 -10.88
CA PRO A 135 14.17 -16.22 -12.04
C PRO A 135 12.89 -17.07 -11.90
N LEU A 136 12.91 -18.06 -11.00
CA LEU A 136 11.75 -18.88 -10.68
C LEU A 136 10.84 -18.25 -9.62
N CYS A 137 11.28 -17.16 -8.97
CA CYS A 137 10.48 -16.42 -8.01
C CYS A 137 9.21 -15.90 -8.70
N LYS A 138 8.07 -16.06 -8.02
CA LYS A 138 6.75 -15.65 -8.49
C LYS A 138 6.07 -14.65 -7.57
N LEU A 139 6.84 -14.01 -6.69
CA LEU A 139 6.30 -13.03 -5.75
C LEU A 139 5.74 -11.82 -6.51
N GLU A 140 4.48 -11.52 -6.23
CA GLU A 140 3.67 -10.46 -6.84
C GLU A 140 3.43 -9.31 -5.86
N THR A 141 3.38 -9.62 -4.56
CA THR A 141 3.19 -8.66 -3.47
C THR A 141 4.25 -8.86 -2.40
N LEU A 142 4.96 -7.79 -2.08
CA LEU A 142 5.92 -7.73 -0.97
C LEU A 142 5.60 -6.53 -0.09
N ARG A 143 5.28 -6.80 1.19
CA ARG A 143 5.08 -5.76 2.20
C ARG A 143 6.13 -5.87 3.29
N LEU A 144 6.84 -4.77 3.51
CA LEU A 144 7.91 -4.61 4.48
C LEU A 144 7.73 -3.29 5.23
N CYS A 145 6.50 -2.96 5.59
CA CYS A 145 6.20 -1.70 6.27
C CYS A 145 6.84 -1.73 7.66
N TYR A 146 7.44 -0.63 8.11
CA TYR A 146 8.02 -0.55 9.46
C TYR A 146 9.03 -1.69 9.76
N CYS A 147 10.04 -1.85 8.89
CA CYS A 147 11.02 -2.94 8.96
C CYS A 147 12.45 -2.50 9.29
N ASP A 148 12.66 -1.25 9.69
CA ASP A 148 13.97 -0.61 9.90
C ASP A 148 14.89 -0.67 8.65
N ILE A 149 14.31 -0.66 7.44
CA ILE A 149 15.05 -0.66 6.17
C ILE A 149 15.55 0.76 5.86
N SER A 150 16.82 0.88 5.48
CA SER A 150 17.41 2.13 5.01
C SER A 150 17.48 2.20 3.48
N ASP A 151 18.08 3.27 2.94
CA ASP A 151 18.40 3.38 1.52
C ASP A 151 19.30 2.22 1.02
N GLU A 152 20.15 1.66 1.87
CA GLU A 152 21.00 0.51 1.51
C GLU A 152 20.17 -0.77 1.26
N GLY A 153 19.25 -1.09 2.18
CA GLY A 153 18.35 -2.23 2.01
C GLY A 153 17.39 -2.03 0.84
N CYS A 154 16.91 -0.81 0.64
CA CYS A 154 16.11 -0.42 -0.53
C CYS A 154 16.88 -0.71 -1.83
N ALA A 155 18.13 -0.23 -1.93
CA ALA A 155 18.97 -0.44 -3.10
C ALA A 155 19.19 -1.93 -3.43
N ALA A 156 19.29 -2.79 -2.42
CA ALA A 156 19.37 -4.24 -2.62
C ALA A 156 18.07 -4.80 -3.23
N LEU A 157 16.91 -4.42 -2.68
CA LEU A 157 15.60 -4.84 -3.20
C LEU A 157 15.39 -4.35 -4.63
N THR A 158 15.70 -3.08 -4.93
CA THR A 158 15.49 -2.52 -6.27
C THR A 158 16.44 -3.13 -7.30
N SER A 159 17.69 -3.45 -6.93
CA SER A 159 18.61 -4.19 -7.80
C SER A 159 18.03 -5.55 -8.22
N ALA A 160 17.42 -6.26 -7.28
CA ALA A 160 16.75 -7.53 -7.56
C ALA A 160 15.53 -7.36 -8.47
N LEU A 161 14.68 -6.38 -8.18
CA LEU A 161 13.48 -6.08 -8.98
C LEU A 161 13.83 -5.66 -10.41
N ARG A 162 14.92 -4.91 -10.61
CA ARG A 162 15.42 -4.58 -11.96
C ARG A 162 15.87 -5.80 -12.74
N SER A 163 16.47 -6.77 -12.04
CA SER A 163 16.97 -8.02 -12.63
C SER A 163 15.83 -9.00 -12.96
N ASN A 164 14.72 -8.96 -12.22
CA ASN A 164 13.55 -9.81 -12.43
C ASN A 164 12.21 -9.01 -12.31
N PRO A 165 11.92 -8.10 -13.27
CA PRO A 165 10.81 -7.14 -13.13
C PRO A 165 9.42 -7.74 -13.42
N SER A 166 9.36 -9.01 -13.85
CA SER A 166 8.20 -9.52 -14.60
C SER A 166 6.99 -9.92 -13.76
N HIS A 167 7.12 -9.94 -12.43
CA HIS A 167 6.10 -10.48 -11.52
C HIS A 167 5.64 -9.49 -10.44
N MET A 168 6.48 -8.57 -9.98
CA MET A 168 6.12 -7.68 -8.88
C MET A 168 5.02 -6.69 -9.33
N SER A 169 3.92 -6.68 -8.58
CA SER A 169 2.73 -5.85 -8.81
C SER A 169 2.45 -4.91 -7.64
N GLU A 170 2.84 -5.28 -6.42
CA GLU A 170 2.68 -4.45 -5.22
C GLU A 170 3.96 -4.47 -4.38
N LEU A 171 4.46 -3.29 -4.06
CA LEU A 171 5.57 -3.08 -3.15
C LEU A 171 5.17 -2.05 -2.11
N ASP A 172 5.21 -2.46 -0.85
CA ASP A 172 4.98 -1.58 0.29
C ASP A 172 6.24 -1.52 1.14
N LEU A 173 6.87 -0.34 1.17
CA LEU A 173 8.04 -0.03 1.98
C LEU A 173 7.76 1.11 2.96
N SER A 174 6.48 1.40 3.23
CA SER A 174 6.08 2.49 4.11
C SER A 174 6.72 2.40 5.50
N TRP A 175 6.92 3.53 6.16
CA TRP A 175 7.50 3.65 7.49
C TRP A 175 8.94 3.08 7.60
N ASN A 176 9.74 3.27 6.56
CA ASN A 176 11.17 2.91 6.54
C ASN A 176 12.01 4.16 6.20
N ASN A 177 13.28 4.20 6.58
CA ASN A 177 14.12 5.39 6.38
C ASN A 177 14.82 5.36 5.01
N LEU A 178 14.04 5.40 3.93
CA LEU A 178 14.53 5.21 2.56
C LEU A 178 15.21 6.45 2.00
N ARG A 179 14.76 7.65 2.38
CA ARG A 179 15.26 8.94 1.90
C ARG A 179 15.20 9.10 0.38
N ASP A 180 15.73 10.20 -0.11
CA ASP A 180 15.84 10.47 -1.55
C ASP A 180 16.70 9.43 -2.29
N SER A 181 17.73 8.88 -1.63
CA SER A 181 18.56 7.81 -2.18
C SER A 181 17.73 6.56 -2.51
N GLY A 182 16.87 6.12 -1.59
CA GLY A 182 15.98 4.98 -1.80
C GLY A 182 14.90 5.27 -2.85
N ALA A 183 14.33 6.48 -2.85
CA ALA A 183 13.39 6.92 -3.88
C ALA A 183 14.03 6.90 -5.28
N LYS A 184 15.29 7.34 -5.39
CA LYS A 184 16.06 7.27 -6.63
C LYS A 184 16.30 5.84 -7.09
N CYS A 185 16.66 4.93 -6.17
CA CYS A 185 16.78 3.51 -6.48
C CYS A 185 15.46 2.88 -6.98
N LEU A 186 14.32 3.30 -6.42
CA LEU A 186 13.00 2.88 -6.88
C LEU A 186 12.64 3.47 -8.25
N SER A 187 13.07 4.70 -8.53
CA SER A 187 12.87 5.33 -9.85
C SER A 187 13.51 4.50 -10.99
N ASP A 188 14.68 3.89 -10.75
CA ASP A 188 15.33 3.00 -11.72
C ASP A 188 14.51 1.72 -12.02
N VAL A 189 13.68 1.27 -11.07
CA VAL A 189 12.75 0.15 -11.27
C VAL A 189 11.56 0.61 -12.12
N LEU A 190 10.97 1.76 -11.78
CA LEU A 190 9.81 2.31 -12.47
C LEU A 190 10.11 2.69 -13.93
N GLU A 191 11.33 3.16 -14.22
CA GLU A 191 11.78 3.49 -15.57
C GLU A 191 11.97 2.24 -16.46
N ASN A 192 12.11 1.05 -15.85
CA ASN A 192 12.24 -0.19 -16.61
C ASN A 192 10.96 -0.47 -17.44
N PRO A 193 11.04 -0.61 -18.78
CA PRO A 193 9.86 -0.87 -19.62
C PRO A 193 9.14 -2.19 -19.32
N HIS A 194 9.79 -3.11 -18.62
CA HIS A 194 9.22 -4.39 -18.20
C HIS A 194 8.67 -4.37 -16.77
N CYS A 195 8.75 -3.23 -16.08
CA CYS A 195 8.13 -3.03 -14.78
C CYS A 195 6.62 -3.23 -14.88
N LYS A 196 6.07 -3.99 -13.93
CA LYS A 196 4.62 -4.25 -13.80
C LYS A 196 4.06 -3.78 -12.47
N LEU A 197 4.79 -2.93 -11.75
CA LEU A 197 4.37 -2.46 -10.45
C LEU A 197 3.09 -1.61 -10.61
N GLU A 198 1.99 -2.07 -10.04
CA GLU A 198 0.71 -1.38 -10.07
C GLU A 198 0.49 -0.57 -8.80
N THR A 199 1.06 -1.02 -7.67
CA THR A 199 0.95 -0.36 -6.37
C THR A 199 2.33 -0.12 -5.77
N LEU A 200 2.63 1.13 -5.45
CA LEU A 200 3.82 1.53 -4.73
C LEU A 200 3.42 2.37 -3.52
N ARG A 201 3.72 1.90 -2.31
CA ARG A 201 3.48 2.64 -1.07
C ARG A 201 4.79 2.94 -0.37
N LEU A 202 4.98 4.22 -0.09
CA LEU A 202 6.17 4.82 0.51
C LEU A 202 5.76 5.85 1.57
N CYS A 203 4.67 5.59 2.31
CA CYS A 203 4.22 6.47 3.37
C CYS A 203 5.33 6.62 4.43
N ASP A 204 5.60 7.82 4.94
CA ASP A 204 6.60 8.08 5.98
C ASP A 204 7.98 7.47 5.69
N CYS A 205 8.56 7.83 4.53
CA CYS A 205 9.82 7.28 4.04
C CYS A 205 11.01 8.25 4.08
N ASP A 206 10.85 9.42 4.70
CA ASP A 206 11.83 10.53 4.72
C ASP A 206 12.19 11.04 3.29
N ILE A 207 11.23 10.96 2.36
CA ILE A 207 11.41 11.39 0.97
C ILE A 207 11.13 12.90 0.88
N SER A 208 12.03 13.64 0.25
CA SER A 208 11.85 15.07 -0.01
C SER A 208 11.32 15.33 -1.43
N ASP A 209 11.25 16.60 -1.82
CA ASP A 209 10.93 16.99 -3.18
C ASP A 209 11.94 16.47 -4.22
N GLU A 210 13.20 16.26 -3.84
CA GLU A 210 14.22 15.68 -4.72
C GLU A 210 13.92 14.20 -5.05
N GLY A 211 13.64 13.38 -4.04
CA GLY A 211 13.27 11.98 -4.24
C GLY A 211 11.95 11.83 -5.01
N CYS A 212 10.98 12.69 -4.72
CA CYS A 212 9.72 12.76 -5.49
C CYS A 212 9.97 13.14 -6.96
N ALA A 213 10.87 14.09 -7.23
CA ALA A 213 11.26 14.45 -8.59
C ALA A 213 11.88 13.25 -9.34
N ALA A 214 12.68 12.41 -8.66
CA ALA A 214 13.22 11.18 -9.25
C ALA A 214 12.12 10.18 -9.63
N LEU A 215 11.22 9.87 -8.69
CA LEU A 215 10.08 8.96 -8.92
C LEU A 215 9.20 9.44 -10.07
N THR A 216 8.84 10.72 -10.07
CA THR A 216 7.97 11.32 -11.09
C THR A 216 8.64 11.39 -12.46
N SER A 217 9.96 11.61 -12.53
CA SER A 217 10.71 11.53 -13.79
C SER A 217 10.57 10.13 -14.42
N ALA A 218 10.74 9.07 -13.63
CA ALA A 218 10.56 7.69 -14.09
C ALA A 218 9.12 7.38 -14.50
N LEU A 219 8.13 7.86 -13.74
CA LEU A 219 6.71 7.70 -14.12
C LEU A 219 6.35 8.45 -15.40
N ARG A 220 7.00 9.57 -15.69
CA ARG A 220 6.81 10.27 -16.97
C ARG A 220 7.40 9.50 -18.14
N SER A 221 8.54 8.82 -17.96
CA SER A 221 9.16 8.00 -19.00
C SER A 221 8.42 6.66 -19.23
N ASN A 222 7.79 6.12 -18.19
CA ASN A 222 6.99 4.89 -18.27
C ASN A 222 5.61 5.01 -17.58
N PRO A 223 4.64 5.76 -18.14
CA PRO A 223 3.40 6.16 -17.45
C PRO A 223 2.32 5.06 -17.36
N SER A 224 2.58 3.88 -17.93
CA SER A 224 1.50 2.98 -18.35
C SER A 224 1.11 1.88 -17.36
N HIS A 225 1.79 1.77 -16.22
CA HIS A 225 1.68 0.62 -15.31
C HIS A 225 1.12 0.99 -13.92
N LEU A 226 1.66 2.03 -13.27
CA LEU A 226 1.29 2.37 -11.90
C LEU A 226 -0.16 2.85 -11.78
N ARG A 227 -0.88 2.30 -10.80
CA ARG A 227 -2.30 2.56 -10.49
C ARG A 227 -2.47 3.22 -9.12
N GLU A 228 -1.64 2.85 -8.15
CA GLU A 228 -1.68 3.41 -6.81
C GLU A 228 -0.28 3.89 -6.40
N LEU A 229 -0.23 5.14 -5.96
CA LEU A 229 0.94 5.77 -5.37
C LEU A 229 0.57 6.40 -4.04
N ASP A 230 1.23 5.94 -2.98
CA ASP A 230 1.14 6.54 -1.66
C ASP A 230 2.49 7.14 -1.25
N LEU A 231 2.52 8.46 -1.08
CA LEU A 231 3.66 9.22 -0.61
C LEU A 231 3.32 10.02 0.65
N SER A 232 2.26 9.65 1.37
CA SER A 232 1.84 10.35 2.59
C SER A 232 2.96 10.42 3.64
N GLY A 233 2.98 11.43 4.51
CA GLY A 233 3.99 11.58 5.57
C GLY A 233 5.42 11.90 5.08
N ASN A 234 5.56 12.38 3.84
CA ASN A 234 6.86 12.77 3.26
C ASN A 234 6.88 14.28 2.99
N GLU A 235 8.02 14.95 3.23
CA GLU A 235 8.17 16.40 3.03
C GLU A 235 8.30 16.81 1.55
N LEU A 236 7.26 16.54 0.75
CA LEU A 236 7.27 16.78 -0.69
C LEU A 236 7.16 18.25 -1.05
N ARG A 237 6.45 19.04 -0.23
CA ARG A 237 6.16 20.47 -0.45
C ARG A 237 5.51 20.73 -1.82
N ASP A 238 5.33 22.00 -2.17
CA ASP A 238 4.73 22.36 -3.46
C ASP A 238 5.61 21.97 -4.67
N SER A 239 6.93 21.90 -4.50
CA SER A 239 7.86 21.50 -5.57
C SER A 239 7.67 20.03 -5.97
N GLY A 240 7.60 19.11 -5.00
CA GLY A 240 7.31 17.70 -5.27
C GLY A 240 5.94 17.50 -5.91
N VAL A 241 4.91 18.22 -5.45
CA VAL A 241 3.57 18.15 -6.04
C VAL A 241 3.53 18.69 -7.48
N LYS A 242 4.30 19.74 -7.80
CA LYS A 242 4.43 20.21 -9.19
C LYS A 242 5.03 19.13 -10.10
N CYS A 243 6.00 18.37 -9.61
CA CYS A 243 6.56 17.23 -10.36
C CYS A 243 5.52 16.12 -10.57
N LEU A 244 4.73 15.77 -9.53
CA LEU A 244 3.62 14.82 -9.64
C LEU A 244 2.53 15.30 -10.61
N SER A 245 2.23 16.60 -10.62
CA SER A 245 1.26 17.22 -11.52
C SER A 245 1.64 16.98 -12.98
N ALA A 246 2.93 17.09 -13.32
CA ALA A 246 3.42 16.79 -14.67
C ALA A 246 3.29 15.30 -15.07
N VAL A 247 3.20 14.37 -14.12
CA VAL A 247 2.86 12.96 -14.39
C VAL A 247 1.37 12.86 -14.76
N LEU A 248 0.49 13.49 -13.99
CA LEU A 248 -0.97 13.43 -14.19
C LEU A 248 -1.43 14.12 -15.47
N GLU A 249 -0.71 15.16 -15.92
CA GLU A 249 -0.92 15.80 -17.23
C GLU A 249 -0.65 14.85 -18.41
N ASN A 250 0.14 13.79 -18.21
CA ASN A 250 0.45 12.84 -19.26
C ASN A 250 -0.81 12.05 -19.64
N PRO A 251 -1.26 12.08 -20.92
CA PRO A 251 -2.47 11.37 -21.35
C PRO A 251 -2.38 9.85 -21.25
N HIS A 252 -1.17 9.30 -21.09
CA HIS A 252 -0.93 7.87 -20.87
C HIS A 252 -0.83 7.49 -19.39
N CYS A 253 -0.92 8.45 -18.47
CA CYS A 253 -0.95 8.17 -17.05
C CYS A 253 -2.17 7.31 -16.71
N LYS A 254 -1.96 6.32 -15.84
CA LYS A 254 -2.98 5.36 -15.42
C LYS A 254 -3.25 5.35 -13.93
N LEU A 255 -2.73 6.35 -13.21
CA LEU A 255 -2.86 6.45 -11.76
C LEU A 255 -4.34 6.65 -11.36
N GLU A 256 -4.87 5.72 -10.58
CA GLU A 256 -6.24 5.72 -10.10
C GLU A 256 -6.33 6.22 -8.65
N THR A 257 -5.27 6.01 -7.88
CA THR A 257 -5.17 6.39 -6.46
C THR A 257 -3.89 7.17 -6.22
N LEU A 258 -4.02 8.37 -5.67
CA LEU A 258 -2.91 9.19 -5.22
C LEU A 258 -3.16 9.64 -3.78
N ARG A 259 -2.25 9.28 -2.87
CA ARG A 259 -2.30 9.72 -1.47
C ARG A 259 -1.07 10.55 -1.15
N LEU A 260 -1.33 11.75 -0.63
CA LEU A 260 -0.36 12.76 -0.26
C LEU A 260 -0.77 13.38 1.10
N CYS A 261 -1.27 12.55 2.03
CA CYS A 261 -1.64 13.01 3.35
C CYS A 261 -0.38 13.49 4.09
N ASP A 262 -0.43 14.62 4.79
CA ASP A 262 0.71 15.20 5.53
C ASP A 262 2.00 15.30 4.68
N CYS A 263 1.95 16.11 3.62
CA CYS A 263 3.08 16.29 2.68
C CYS A 263 3.64 17.73 2.63
N ASP A 264 3.26 18.57 3.60
CA ASP A 264 3.54 20.02 3.64
C ASP A 264 3.10 20.77 2.35
N ILE A 265 1.94 20.39 1.81
CA ILE A 265 1.37 20.98 0.59
C ILE A 265 0.60 22.25 0.95
N SER A 266 0.83 23.33 0.20
CA SER A 266 0.09 24.58 0.31
C SER A 266 -1.02 24.71 -0.76
N ASP A 267 -1.72 25.84 -0.77
CA ASP A 267 -2.66 26.15 -1.84
C ASP A 267 -2.00 26.26 -3.22
N GLU A 268 -0.70 26.57 -3.29
CA GLU A 268 0.06 26.60 -4.55
C GLU A 268 0.26 25.20 -5.14
N GLY A 269 0.69 24.23 -4.34
CA GLY A 269 0.81 22.83 -4.76
C GLY A 269 -0.53 22.24 -5.15
N CYS A 270 -1.58 22.55 -4.39
CA CYS A 270 -2.96 22.17 -4.72
C CYS A 270 -3.41 22.75 -6.07
N ALA A 271 -3.07 24.01 -6.36
CA ALA A 271 -3.39 24.65 -7.62
C ALA A 271 -2.67 23.97 -8.81
N ALA A 272 -1.41 23.55 -8.64
CA ALA A 272 -0.69 22.80 -9.66
C ALA A 272 -1.35 21.43 -9.95
N LEU A 273 -1.68 20.70 -8.88
CA LEU A 273 -2.33 19.38 -8.98
C LEU A 273 -3.69 19.47 -9.67
N THR A 274 -4.51 20.44 -9.29
CA THR A 274 -5.84 20.67 -9.87
C THR A 274 -5.77 21.12 -11.33
N SER A 275 -4.76 21.92 -11.70
CA SER A 275 -4.50 22.26 -13.11
C SER A 275 -4.26 21.01 -13.95
N ALA A 276 -3.44 20.08 -13.45
CA ALA A 276 -3.17 18.81 -14.11
C ALA A 276 -4.43 17.93 -14.24
N LEU A 277 -5.22 17.83 -13.17
CA LEU A 277 -6.48 17.08 -13.21
C LEU A 277 -7.51 17.69 -14.16
N ARG A 278 -7.51 19.01 -14.35
CA ARG A 278 -8.37 19.66 -15.35
C ARG A 278 -7.93 19.38 -16.78
N SER A 279 -6.62 19.27 -17.04
CA SER A 279 -6.09 18.99 -18.37
C SER A 279 -6.28 17.52 -18.77
N ASN A 280 -6.22 16.59 -17.80
CA ASN A 280 -6.44 15.16 -18.00
C ASN A 280 -7.44 14.55 -16.99
N PRO A 281 -8.75 14.83 -17.12
CA PRO A 281 -9.76 14.55 -16.09
C PRO A 281 -10.15 13.07 -15.90
N SER A 282 -9.53 12.14 -16.63
CA SER A 282 -10.20 10.89 -16.98
C SER A 282 -9.83 9.63 -16.20
N HIS A 283 -8.87 9.66 -15.26
CA HIS A 283 -8.31 8.42 -14.69
C HIS A 283 -8.25 8.36 -13.15
N LEU A 284 -7.99 9.48 -12.46
CA LEU A 284 -7.92 9.48 -10.99
C LEU A 284 -9.29 9.28 -10.35
N ARG A 285 -9.39 8.34 -9.41
CA ARG A 285 -10.61 7.95 -8.68
C ARG A 285 -10.51 8.24 -7.19
N GLU A 286 -9.33 8.15 -6.61
CA GLU A 286 -9.08 8.49 -5.20
C GLU A 286 -7.95 9.51 -5.09
N LEU A 287 -8.24 10.59 -4.36
CA LEU A 287 -7.28 11.62 -3.99
C LEU A 287 -7.37 11.89 -2.49
N ASP A 288 -6.25 11.71 -1.80
CA ASP A 288 -6.09 12.06 -0.40
C ASP A 288 -5.07 13.20 -0.26
N LEU A 289 -5.52 14.35 0.24
CA LEU A 289 -4.69 15.51 0.55
C LEU A 289 -4.85 15.94 2.01
N SER A 290 -5.32 15.03 2.87
CA SER A 290 -5.54 15.30 4.29
C SER A 290 -4.26 15.82 4.98
N GLU A 291 -4.41 16.56 6.07
CA GLU A 291 -3.30 17.08 6.89
C GLU A 291 -2.35 18.01 6.10
N ASN A 292 -2.84 18.71 5.08
CA ASN A 292 -2.09 19.72 4.32
C ASN A 292 -2.71 21.12 4.44
N LYS A 293 -1.91 22.19 4.32
CA LYS A 293 -2.38 23.58 4.49
C LYS A 293 -2.98 24.15 3.20
N LEU A 294 -4.02 23.49 2.68
CA LEU A 294 -4.65 23.82 1.40
C LEU A 294 -5.49 25.09 1.46
N ARG A 295 -6.09 25.40 2.62
CA ARG A 295 -6.97 26.55 2.86
C ARG A 295 -8.15 26.63 1.85
N ASP A 296 -8.91 27.70 1.92
CA ASP A 296 -10.05 27.91 1.02
C ASP A 296 -9.63 28.08 -0.46
N SER A 297 -8.45 28.63 -0.72
CA SER A 297 -7.92 28.82 -2.09
C SER A 297 -7.65 27.48 -2.79
N GLY A 298 -6.97 26.55 -2.12
CA GLY A 298 -6.73 25.21 -2.66
C GLY A 298 -8.02 24.44 -2.91
N VAL A 299 -8.97 24.50 -1.98
CA VAL A 299 -10.29 23.83 -2.13
C VAL A 299 -11.12 24.43 -3.26
N LYS A 300 -11.06 25.75 -3.49
CA LYS A 300 -11.71 26.37 -4.65
C LYS A 300 -11.15 25.83 -5.97
N CYS A 301 -9.83 25.62 -6.06
CA CYS A 301 -9.21 25.00 -7.22
C CYS A 301 -9.70 23.55 -7.41
N LEU A 302 -9.79 22.76 -6.34
CA LEU A 302 -10.37 21.40 -6.38
C LEU A 302 -11.84 21.40 -6.80
N SER A 303 -12.61 22.38 -6.33
CA SER A 303 -14.03 22.53 -6.69
C SER A 303 -14.19 22.68 -8.20
N ALA A 304 -13.32 23.45 -8.86
CA ALA A 304 -13.31 23.59 -10.33
C ALA A 304 -12.97 22.29 -11.08
N VAL A 305 -12.26 21.34 -10.45
CA VAL A 305 -12.05 19.99 -11.00
C VAL A 305 -13.36 19.21 -10.94
N LEU A 306 -14.09 19.25 -9.81
CA LEU A 306 -15.34 18.52 -9.61
C LEU A 306 -16.49 19.04 -10.47
N GLU A 307 -16.49 20.33 -10.82
CA GLU A 307 -17.42 20.92 -11.80
C GLU A 307 -17.23 20.37 -13.21
N ASN A 308 -16.06 19.80 -13.53
CA ASN A 308 -15.81 19.22 -14.85
C ASN A 308 -16.64 17.93 -15.01
N PRO A 309 -17.53 17.85 -16.03
CA PRO A 309 -18.38 16.68 -16.26
C PRO A 309 -17.60 15.40 -16.61
N HIS A 310 -16.32 15.53 -16.96
CA HIS A 310 -15.44 14.40 -17.24
C HIS A 310 -14.61 13.93 -16.04
N CYS A 311 -14.68 14.63 -14.90
CA CYS A 311 -14.00 14.23 -13.68
C CYS A 311 -14.53 12.88 -13.19
N LYS A 312 -13.63 11.93 -12.89
CA LYS A 312 -13.98 10.59 -12.40
C LYS A 312 -13.67 10.36 -10.92
N LEU A 313 -13.39 11.41 -10.16
CA LEU A 313 -13.04 11.28 -8.75
C LEU A 313 -14.25 10.73 -7.96
N GLU A 314 -14.02 9.63 -7.24
CA GLU A 314 -15.01 8.93 -6.43
C GLU A 314 -14.78 9.16 -4.94
N THR A 315 -13.52 9.35 -4.54
CA THR A 315 -13.10 9.58 -3.16
C THR A 315 -12.20 10.80 -3.09
N LEU A 316 -12.57 11.75 -2.23
CA LEU A 316 -11.79 12.94 -1.92
C LEU A 316 -11.68 13.07 -0.40
N ARG A 317 -10.44 13.04 0.12
CA ARG A 317 -10.17 13.27 1.54
C ARG A 317 -9.37 14.55 1.72
N LEU A 318 -9.88 15.42 2.57
CA LEU A 318 -9.34 16.74 2.90
C LEU A 318 -9.44 16.96 4.42
N CYS A 319 -9.13 15.94 5.21
CA CYS A 319 -9.19 16.06 6.66
C CYS A 319 -8.13 17.06 7.12
N ASP A 320 -8.43 17.88 8.14
CA ASP A 320 -7.45 18.81 8.73
C ASP A 320 -6.69 19.67 7.70
N CYS A 321 -7.42 20.27 6.75
CA CYS A 321 -6.85 21.02 5.61
C CYS A 321 -6.92 22.56 5.73
N ASP A 322 -7.16 23.09 6.93
CA ASP A 322 -7.42 24.51 7.20
C ASP A 322 -8.59 25.09 6.37
N ILE A 323 -9.63 24.28 6.13
CA ILE A 323 -10.79 24.67 5.32
C ILE A 323 -11.81 25.43 6.18
N SER A 324 -12.25 26.59 5.71
CA SER A 324 -13.34 27.35 6.31
C SER A 324 -14.66 27.11 5.58
N ASP A 325 -15.73 27.75 6.05
CA ASP A 325 -17.01 27.71 5.34
C ASP A 325 -16.94 28.22 3.91
N GLU A 326 -15.99 29.10 3.58
CA GLU A 326 -15.87 29.66 2.23
C GLU A 326 -15.40 28.60 1.23
N GLY A 327 -14.33 27.86 1.54
CA GLY A 327 -13.85 26.76 0.70
C GLY A 327 -14.87 25.63 0.62
N CYS A 328 -15.49 25.31 1.75
CA CYS A 328 -16.52 24.27 1.82
C CYS A 328 -17.82 24.64 1.07
N ALA A 329 -18.19 25.93 1.03
CA ALA A 329 -19.30 26.41 0.20
C ALA A 329 -18.99 26.27 -1.30
N ALA A 330 -17.74 26.54 -1.73
CA ALA A 330 -17.31 26.31 -3.10
C ALA A 330 -17.42 24.82 -3.48
N LEU A 331 -16.95 23.93 -2.60
CA LEU A 331 -17.05 22.49 -2.79
C LEU A 331 -18.50 22.02 -2.88
N THR A 332 -19.36 22.51 -1.98
CA THR A 332 -20.79 22.21 -1.98
C THR A 332 -21.46 22.68 -3.26
N SER A 333 -21.10 23.86 -3.78
CA SER A 333 -21.62 24.39 -5.03
C SER A 333 -21.23 23.51 -6.22
N ALA A 334 -19.95 23.10 -6.29
CA ALA A 334 -19.44 22.22 -7.34
C ALA A 334 -20.17 20.87 -7.37
N LEU A 335 -20.40 20.27 -6.19
CA LEU A 335 -21.12 18.99 -6.07
C LEU A 335 -22.62 19.10 -6.40
N ARG A 336 -23.21 20.29 -6.30
CA ARG A 336 -24.61 20.53 -6.73
C ARG A 336 -24.72 20.78 -8.23
N SER A 337 -23.76 21.52 -8.81
CA SER A 337 -23.78 21.90 -10.23
C SER A 337 -23.49 20.69 -11.12
N ASN A 338 -22.59 19.83 -10.67
CA ASN A 338 -22.33 18.53 -11.26
C ASN A 338 -22.51 17.50 -10.14
N PRO A 339 -23.62 16.75 -10.09
CA PRO A 339 -23.74 15.60 -9.19
C PRO A 339 -22.68 14.60 -9.63
N SER A 340 -21.49 14.78 -9.07
CA SER A 340 -20.25 14.19 -9.53
C SER A 340 -20.27 12.69 -9.29
N HIS A 341 -19.27 11.98 -9.81
CA HIS A 341 -19.02 10.59 -9.44
C HIS A 341 -18.58 10.43 -7.98
N LEU A 342 -18.41 11.52 -7.23
CA LEU A 342 -17.96 11.51 -5.86
C LEU A 342 -18.98 10.77 -4.99
N ARG A 343 -18.48 9.77 -4.26
CA ARG A 343 -19.21 8.91 -3.35
C ARG A 343 -18.73 9.09 -1.92
N GLU A 344 -17.44 9.34 -1.76
CA GLU A 344 -16.79 9.54 -0.48
C GLU A 344 -16.18 10.93 -0.40
N LEU A 345 -16.52 11.65 0.66
CA LEU A 345 -15.94 12.94 1.00
C LEU A 345 -15.65 12.96 2.50
N ASP A 346 -14.38 13.18 2.85
CA ASP A 346 -13.94 13.39 4.22
C ASP A 346 -13.44 14.82 4.41
N LEU A 347 -14.10 15.57 5.28
CA LEU A 347 -13.76 16.93 5.71
C LEU A 347 -13.55 17.01 7.22
N THR A 348 -13.33 15.88 7.90
CA THR A 348 -13.10 15.86 9.35
C THR A 348 -11.93 16.78 9.74
N GLY A 349 -11.95 17.31 10.96
CA GLY A 349 -10.89 18.23 11.41
C GLY A 349 -10.94 19.67 10.86
N ASN A 350 -11.83 19.97 9.91
CA ASN A 350 -12.03 21.34 9.42
C ASN A 350 -13.06 22.15 10.25
N TYR A 351 -12.88 23.47 10.29
CA TYR A 351 -13.72 24.38 11.09
C TYR A 351 -14.99 24.80 10.34
N LEU A 352 -15.97 23.89 10.23
CA LEU A 352 -17.22 24.09 9.49
C LEU A 352 -18.42 24.39 10.41
N ARG A 353 -19.24 25.39 10.08
CA ARG A 353 -20.50 25.68 10.78
C ARG A 353 -21.59 24.65 10.48
N ASP A 354 -22.47 24.40 11.46
CA ASP A 354 -23.59 23.45 11.35
C ASP A 354 -24.51 23.70 10.14
N SER A 355 -24.74 24.96 9.78
CA SER A 355 -25.57 25.32 8.63
C SER A 355 -25.00 24.75 7.32
N LEU A 356 -23.68 24.72 7.18
CA LEU A 356 -23.00 24.21 5.99
C LEU A 356 -22.89 22.68 6.03
N LYS A 357 -22.64 22.10 7.21
CA LYS A 357 -22.72 20.64 7.41
C LYS A 357 -24.08 20.08 6.96
N ASN A 358 -25.17 20.78 7.29
CA ASN A 358 -26.52 20.42 6.82
C ASN A 358 -26.67 20.48 5.29
N GLN A 359 -26.02 21.45 4.63
CA GLN A 359 -26.04 21.51 3.16
C GLN A 359 -25.28 20.33 2.53
N LEU A 360 -24.16 19.90 3.12
CA LEU A 360 -23.41 18.73 2.66
C LEU A 360 -24.18 17.42 2.88
N PHE A 361 -24.83 17.24 4.04
CA PHE A 361 -25.70 16.08 4.25
C PHE A 361 -26.83 15.97 3.21
N SER A 362 -27.30 17.11 2.68
CA SER A 362 -28.31 17.10 1.62
C SER A 362 -27.82 16.57 0.27
N LEU A 363 -26.49 16.45 0.06
CA LEU A 363 -25.89 15.89 -1.15
C LEU A 363 -26.01 14.36 -1.24
N LYS A 364 -26.30 13.67 -0.13
CA LYS A 364 -26.50 12.20 -0.08
C LYS A 364 -25.32 11.38 -0.64
N LEU A 365 -24.10 11.81 -0.37
CA LEU A 365 -22.90 11.01 -0.63
C LEU A 365 -22.97 9.69 0.15
N GLN A 366 -22.36 8.62 -0.37
CA GLN A 366 -22.39 7.29 0.24
C GLN A 366 -21.66 7.29 1.58
N ASN A 367 -20.49 7.94 1.62
CA ASN A 367 -19.66 8.10 2.81
C ASN A 367 -19.30 9.58 2.97
N LEU A 368 -19.98 10.29 3.87
CA LEU A 368 -19.67 11.67 4.21
C LEU A 368 -19.19 11.74 5.65
N ARG A 369 -18.02 12.35 5.87
CA ARG A 369 -17.44 12.59 7.19
C ARG A 369 -17.14 14.09 7.34
N LEU A 370 -17.57 14.70 8.45
CA LEU A 370 -17.60 16.16 8.68
C LEU A 370 -17.18 16.55 10.10
#